data_AF-A0A417T6U3-F1
#
_entry.id   AF-A0A417T6U3-F1
#
_cell.length_a   1.000
_cell.length_b   1.000
_cell.length_c   1.000
_cell.angle_alpha   90.00
_cell.angle_beta   90.00
_cell.angle_gamma   90.00
#
_symmetry.space_group_name_H-M   'P 1'
#
loop_
_entity.id
_entity.type
_entity.pdbx_description
1 polymer ?
#
loop_
_entity_poly.entity_id
_entity_poly.type
_entity_poly.pdbx_seq_one_letter_code
_entity_poly.pdbx_strand_id
1 'polypeptide(L)'
;MKKLRHKKLIIISLATVLVVVLVIWQLNRPDEYVVKRFIKELDAYDYVAVFCLNDYNSNEYTSKVVYSFTDDDNTLYCYADSRKIKLDGVSREFFQKVYENYYLDGQNLDRIVVNKGFVSFCNLNGREAYVYSSDGKTPKPGEISGIRTERMHKFKIVDNWYHFSSCDIGRWFR
;
A
#
# COMPACT_ATOMS: atom_id res chain seq x y z
N MET A 1 25.64 -45.44 22.69
CA MET A 1 26.16 -44.27 21.93
C MET A 1 25.27 -43.79 20.77
N LYS A 2 24.65 -44.66 19.94
CA LYS A 2 23.80 -44.25 18.78
C LYS A 2 22.61 -43.35 19.15
N LYS A 3 21.88 -43.65 20.23
CA LYS A 3 20.74 -42.84 20.74
C LYS A 3 21.11 -41.38 21.07
N LEU A 4 22.32 -41.16 21.58
CA LEU A 4 22.79 -39.81 21.94
C LEU A 4 23.12 -38.98 20.68
N ARG A 5 23.71 -39.61 19.66
CA ARG A 5 23.97 -38.98 18.36
C ARG A 5 22.68 -38.60 17.62
N HIS A 6 21.65 -39.46 17.67
CA HIS A 6 20.33 -39.15 17.08
C HIS A 6 19.64 -37.98 17.77
N LYS A 7 19.65 -37.92 19.11
CA LYS A 7 19.10 -36.76 19.84
C LYS A 7 19.81 -35.45 19.50
N LYS A 8 21.14 -35.46 19.38
CA LYS A 8 21.91 -34.28 18.96
C LYS A 8 21.58 -33.83 17.54
N LEU A 9 21.42 -34.76 16.59
CA LEU A 9 21.01 -34.45 15.22
C LEU A 9 19.62 -33.82 15.15
N ILE A 10 18.66 -34.34 15.93
CA ILE A 10 17.30 -33.78 16.01
C ILE A 10 17.34 -32.34 16.54
N ILE A 11 18.10 -32.08 17.62
CA ILE A 11 18.21 -30.74 18.21
C ILE A 11 18.84 -29.75 17.22
N ILE A 12 19.92 -30.14 16.52
CA ILE A 12 20.56 -29.30 15.51
C ILE A 12 19.57 -28.98 14.38
N SER A 13 18.85 -29.99 13.88
CA SER A 13 17.86 -29.79 12.82
C SER A 13 16.75 -28.82 13.25
N LEU A 14 16.22 -28.95 14.47
CA LEU A 14 15.23 -28.02 15.03
C LEU A 14 15.79 -26.59 15.17
N ALA A 15 17.02 -26.45 15.65
CA ALA A 15 17.67 -25.15 15.75
C ALA A 15 17.88 -24.51 14.38
N THR A 16 18.27 -25.29 13.36
CA THR A 16 18.41 -24.80 11.98
C THR A 16 17.07 -24.34 11.41
N VAL A 17 15.99 -25.12 11.60
CA VAL A 17 14.65 -24.72 11.16
C VAL A 17 14.22 -23.41 11.84
N LEU A 18 14.45 -23.28 13.15
CA LEU A 18 14.13 -22.05 13.89
C LEU A 18 14.90 -20.84 13.34
N VAL A 19 16.21 -20.98 13.09
CA VAL A 19 17.02 -19.90 12.51
C VAL A 19 16.52 -19.52 11.12
N VAL A 20 16.21 -20.50 10.27
CA VAL A 20 15.65 -20.22 8.93
C VAL A 20 14.33 -19.47 9.03
N VAL A 21 13.43 -19.87 9.93
CA VAL A 21 12.17 -19.16 10.18
C VAL A 21 12.42 -17.73 10.65
N LEU A 22 13.36 -17.51 11.57
CA LEU A 22 13.71 -16.18 12.07
C LEU A 22 14.31 -15.29 10.98
N VAL A 23 15.19 -15.84 10.13
CA VAL A 23 15.78 -15.11 9.00
C VAL A 23 14.70 -14.74 7.98
N ILE A 24 13.83 -15.67 7.61
CA ILE A 24 12.70 -15.39 6.71
C ILE A 24 11.79 -14.32 7.30
N TRP A 25 11.54 -14.35 8.62
CA TRP A 25 10.73 -13.35 9.29
C TRP A 25 11.38 -11.96 9.30
N GLN A 26 12.70 -11.89 9.54
CA GLN A 26 13.47 -10.64 9.48
C GLN A 26 13.49 -10.04 8.07
N LEU A 27 13.71 -10.87 7.04
CA LEU A 27 13.74 -10.42 5.64
C LEU A 27 12.38 -9.93 5.13
N ASN A 28 11.28 -10.42 5.72
CA ASN A 28 9.91 -10.01 5.38
C ASN A 28 9.37 -8.90 6.30
N ARG A 29 10.18 -8.34 7.22
CA ARG A 29 9.71 -7.25 8.07
C ARG A 29 9.51 -6.00 7.24
N PRO A 30 8.35 -5.33 7.36
CA PRO A 30 8.15 -4.06 6.71
C PRO A 30 9.05 -2.99 7.30
N ASP A 31 9.40 -1.99 6.49
CA ASP A 31 10.13 -0.82 6.96
C ASP A 31 9.31 -0.14 8.07
N GLU A 32 9.81 -0.22 9.31
CA GLU A 32 9.13 0.27 10.49
C GLU A 32 8.87 1.78 10.41
N TYR A 33 9.73 2.52 9.71
CA TYR A 33 9.55 3.96 9.52
C TYR A 33 8.35 4.26 8.61
N VAL A 34 8.25 3.55 7.48
CA VAL A 34 7.12 3.67 6.53
C VAL A 34 5.81 3.32 7.23
N VAL A 35 5.79 2.21 7.96
CA VAL A 35 4.61 1.75 8.71
C VAL A 35 4.19 2.76 9.78
N LYS A 36 5.12 3.27 10.58
CA LYS A 36 4.80 4.26 11.63
C LYS A 36 4.23 5.55 11.07
N ARG A 37 4.80 6.07 9.98
CA ARG A 37 4.31 7.29 9.33
C ARG A 37 2.91 7.08 8.77
N PHE A 38 2.65 5.93 8.15
CA PHE A 38 1.32 5.58 7.64
C PHE A 38 0.29 5.47 8.77
N ILE A 39 0.58 4.71 9.81
CA ILE A 39 -0.34 4.47 10.94
C ILE A 39 -0.72 5.76 11.65
N LYS A 40 0.19 6.73 11.73
CA LYS A 40 -0.07 8.03 12.38
C LYS A 40 -1.26 8.78 11.75
N GLU A 41 -1.44 8.65 10.45
CA GLU A 41 -2.48 9.36 9.68
C GLU A 41 -3.50 8.36 9.08
N LEU A 42 -3.66 7.19 9.70
CA LEU A 42 -4.48 6.08 9.19
C LEU A 42 -5.94 6.50 8.94
N ASP A 43 -6.50 7.31 9.83
CA ASP A 43 -7.85 7.86 9.72
C ASP A 43 -8.05 8.69 8.45
N ALA A 44 -7.04 9.48 8.08
CA ALA A 44 -7.05 10.27 6.85
C ALA A 44 -6.99 9.37 5.61
N TYR A 45 -6.12 8.36 5.63
CA TYR A 45 -6.06 7.38 4.56
C TYR A 45 -7.37 6.62 4.40
N ASP A 46 -8.00 6.17 5.50
CA ASP A 46 -9.30 5.49 5.49
C ASP A 46 -10.39 6.39 4.90
N TYR A 47 -10.47 7.64 5.37
CA TYR A 47 -11.45 8.60 4.87
C TYR A 47 -11.33 8.79 3.35
N VAL A 48 -10.11 9.07 2.88
CA VAL A 48 -9.87 9.34 1.45
C VAL A 48 -10.13 8.09 0.60
N ALA A 49 -9.73 6.90 1.07
CA ALA A 49 -10.00 5.66 0.36
C ALA A 49 -11.50 5.40 0.22
N VAL A 50 -12.25 5.53 1.32
CA VAL A 50 -13.71 5.33 1.31
C VAL A 50 -14.40 6.40 0.45
N PHE A 51 -13.96 7.66 0.52
CA PHE A 51 -14.50 8.75 -0.29
C PHE A 51 -14.37 8.42 -1.79
N CYS A 52 -13.16 8.11 -2.25
CA CYS A 52 -12.91 7.82 -3.66
C CYS A 52 -13.62 6.54 -4.11
N LEU A 53 -13.71 5.51 -3.25
CA LEU A 53 -14.43 4.28 -3.57
C LEU A 53 -15.94 4.49 -3.66
N ASN A 54 -16.51 5.34 -2.80
CA ASN A 54 -17.93 5.67 -2.84
C ASN A 54 -18.29 6.48 -4.10
N ASP A 55 -17.47 7.47 -4.48
CA ASP A 55 -17.65 8.19 -5.74
C ASP A 55 -17.53 7.22 -6.93
N TYR A 56 -16.57 6.30 -6.90
CA TYR A 56 -16.40 5.28 -7.93
C TYR A 56 -17.67 4.42 -8.12
N ASN A 57 -18.21 3.90 -7.01
CA ASN A 57 -19.39 3.04 -7.03
C ASN A 57 -20.66 3.81 -7.42
N SER A 58 -20.82 5.04 -6.94
CA SER A 58 -22.02 5.85 -7.19
C SER A 58 -22.16 6.28 -8.64
N ASN A 59 -21.04 6.38 -9.36
CA ASN A 59 -21.02 6.68 -10.79
C ASN A 59 -20.96 5.42 -11.67
N GLU A 60 -21.10 4.23 -11.08
CA GLU A 60 -21.16 2.93 -11.77
C GLU A 60 -19.98 2.68 -12.72
N TYR A 61 -18.79 3.22 -12.41
CA TYR A 61 -17.62 3.00 -13.26
C TYR A 61 -17.24 1.52 -13.29
N THR A 62 -16.93 1.01 -14.48
CA THR A 62 -16.51 -0.39 -14.68
C THR A 62 -15.01 -0.53 -14.94
N SER A 63 -14.37 0.54 -15.42
CA SER A 63 -12.93 0.65 -15.60
C SER A 63 -12.26 1.31 -14.39
N LYS A 64 -10.92 1.33 -14.35
CA LYS A 64 -10.18 2.12 -13.35
C LYS A 64 -10.47 3.62 -13.48
N VAL A 65 -10.46 4.33 -12.36
CA VAL A 65 -10.61 5.79 -12.27
C VAL A 65 -9.39 6.36 -11.58
N VAL A 66 -8.91 7.50 -12.08
CA VAL A 66 -7.78 8.22 -11.51
C VAL A 66 -8.27 9.54 -10.95
N TYR A 67 -7.89 9.81 -9.71
CA TYR A 67 -8.09 11.07 -9.03
C TYR A 67 -6.75 11.76 -8.78
N SER A 68 -6.72 13.09 -8.85
CA SER A 68 -5.61 13.90 -8.36
C SER A 68 -6.13 15.05 -7.50
N PHE A 69 -5.46 15.28 -6.38
CA PHE A 69 -5.77 16.36 -5.46
C PHE A 69 -4.64 17.38 -5.53
N THR A 70 -5.01 18.66 -5.65
CA THR A 70 -4.09 19.78 -5.56
C THR A 70 -4.57 20.69 -4.43
N ASP A 71 -3.65 21.06 -3.54
CA ASP A 71 -3.95 21.87 -2.35
C ASP A 71 -4.55 23.24 -2.71
N ASP A 72 -4.09 23.84 -3.82
CA ASP A 72 -4.40 25.21 -4.22
C ASP A 72 -5.91 25.48 -4.43
N ASP A 73 -6.69 24.48 -4.86
CA ASP A 73 -8.06 24.69 -5.36
C ASP A 73 -9.15 23.97 -4.53
N ASN A 74 -8.80 23.27 -3.45
CA ASN A 74 -9.73 22.39 -2.70
C ASN A 74 -10.55 21.47 -3.62
N THR A 75 -9.94 21.01 -4.71
CA THR A 75 -10.62 20.32 -5.79
C THR A 75 -9.95 18.99 -6.04
N LEU A 76 -10.77 17.94 -6.03
CA LEU A 76 -10.38 16.61 -6.48
C LEU A 76 -10.74 16.49 -7.97
N TYR A 77 -9.74 16.25 -8.80
CA TYR A 77 -9.90 16.06 -10.24
C TYR A 77 -10.12 14.59 -10.53
N CYS A 78 -11.25 14.24 -11.13
CA CYS A 78 -11.55 12.91 -11.64
C CYS A 78 -11.25 12.86 -13.14
N TYR A 79 -10.30 12.01 -13.56
CA TYR A 79 -9.87 11.94 -14.97
C TYR A 79 -10.70 10.97 -15.82
N ALA A 80 -11.63 10.20 -15.24
CA ALA A 80 -12.49 9.31 -16.01
C ALA A 80 -13.50 10.07 -16.87
N ASP A 81 -14.01 11.19 -16.34
CA ASP A 81 -15.05 12.03 -16.95
C ASP A 81 -14.69 13.53 -16.92
N SER A 82 -13.45 13.86 -16.55
CA SER A 82 -12.95 15.25 -16.41
C SER A 82 -13.72 16.09 -15.38
N ARG A 83 -14.40 15.44 -14.43
CA ARG A 83 -15.19 16.11 -13.40
C ARG A 83 -14.29 16.69 -12.31
N LYS A 84 -14.72 17.84 -11.78
CA LYS A 84 -14.08 18.52 -10.64
C LYS A 84 -15.00 18.40 -9.44
N ILE A 85 -14.52 17.77 -8.37
CA ILE A 85 -15.27 17.57 -7.14
C ILE A 85 -14.76 18.60 -6.12
N LYS A 86 -15.62 19.52 -5.72
CA LYS A 86 -15.27 20.50 -4.68
C LYS A 86 -15.32 19.79 -3.32
N LEU A 87 -14.21 19.82 -2.60
CA LEU A 87 -14.13 19.23 -1.27
C LEU A 87 -14.69 20.22 -0.23
N ASP A 88 -15.49 19.70 0.70
CA ASP A 88 -15.88 20.44 1.90
C ASP A 88 -14.71 20.54 2.90
N GLY A 89 -14.90 21.28 3.99
CA GLY A 89 -13.83 21.55 4.96
C GLY A 89 -13.22 20.28 5.57
N VAL A 90 -14.07 19.29 5.90
CA VAL A 90 -13.65 18.02 6.51
C VAL A 90 -12.91 17.16 5.50
N SER A 91 -13.48 16.98 4.29
CA SER A 91 -12.84 16.20 3.23
C SER A 91 -11.48 16.81 2.89
N ARG A 92 -11.43 18.13 2.72
CA ARG A 92 -10.18 18.84 2.44
C ARG A 92 -9.11 18.54 3.49
N GLU A 93 -9.45 18.61 4.78
CA GLU A 93 -8.48 18.35 5.85
C GLU A 93 -7.87 16.94 5.73
N PHE A 94 -8.68 15.93 5.46
CA PHE A 94 -8.19 14.56 5.29
C PHE A 94 -7.35 14.38 4.01
N PHE A 95 -7.79 14.96 2.89
CA PHE A 95 -7.01 14.94 1.65
C PHE A 95 -5.66 15.65 1.81
N GLN A 96 -5.62 16.78 2.52
CA GLN A 96 -4.41 17.53 2.83
C GLN A 96 -3.46 16.71 3.72
N LYS A 97 -3.96 16.11 4.81
CA LYS A 97 -3.15 15.23 5.68
C LYS A 97 -2.49 14.10 4.89
N VAL A 98 -3.26 13.44 4.00
CA VAL A 98 -2.71 12.39 3.14
C VAL A 98 -1.66 12.95 2.19
N TYR A 99 -1.91 14.08 1.53
CA TYR A 99 -0.97 14.70 0.58
C TYR A 99 0.36 15.09 1.24
N GLU A 100 0.31 15.70 2.43
CA GLU A 100 1.50 16.14 3.18
C GLU A 100 2.30 14.98 3.79
N ASN A 101 1.62 13.88 4.15
CA ASN A 101 2.25 12.76 4.84
C ASN A 101 2.58 11.58 3.93
N TYR A 102 2.04 11.52 2.71
CA TYR A 102 2.43 10.51 1.74
C TYR A 102 3.85 10.78 1.26
N TYR A 103 4.74 9.81 1.49
CA TYR A 103 6.09 9.83 0.96
C TYR A 103 6.59 8.41 0.79
N LEU A 104 6.55 7.91 -0.44
CA LEU A 104 7.02 6.58 -0.79
C LEU A 104 8.03 6.70 -1.92
N ASP A 105 9.12 5.93 -1.81
CA ASP A 105 10.18 5.91 -2.83
C ASP A 105 10.74 7.30 -3.17
N GLY A 106 10.89 8.15 -2.14
CA GLY A 106 11.43 9.49 -2.28
C GLY A 106 10.49 10.49 -2.98
N GLN A 107 9.22 10.15 -3.18
CA GLN A 107 8.25 10.93 -3.95
C GLN A 107 6.96 11.19 -3.17
N ASN A 108 6.38 12.37 -3.43
CA ASN A 108 5.06 12.76 -2.93
C ASN A 108 3.94 12.00 -3.67
N LEU A 109 2.72 12.16 -3.17
CA LEU A 109 1.52 11.63 -3.81
C LEU A 109 1.32 12.32 -5.17
N ASP A 110 1.07 11.54 -6.20
CA ASP A 110 0.74 12.04 -7.54
C ASP A 110 -0.75 11.86 -7.85
N ARG A 111 -1.25 10.66 -7.54
CA ARG A 111 -2.61 10.25 -7.90
C ARG A 111 -3.14 9.17 -6.98
N ILE A 112 -4.45 9.10 -6.92
CA ILE A 112 -5.21 8.01 -6.30
C ILE A 112 -5.91 7.26 -7.41
N VAL A 113 -5.71 5.94 -7.48
CA VAL A 113 -6.31 5.11 -8.51
C VAL A 113 -7.31 4.16 -7.86
N VAL A 114 -8.55 4.21 -8.31
CA VAL A 114 -9.63 3.34 -7.84
C VAL A 114 -9.99 2.34 -8.92
N ASN A 115 -10.22 1.12 -8.50
CA ASN A 115 -10.86 0.08 -9.29
C ASN A 115 -11.77 -0.74 -8.37
N LYS A 116 -12.41 -1.78 -8.92
CA LYS A 116 -13.41 -2.57 -8.20
C LYS A 116 -12.86 -3.13 -6.88
N GLY A 117 -13.24 -2.48 -5.78
CA GLY A 117 -12.93 -2.88 -4.41
C GLY A 117 -11.56 -2.48 -3.88
N PHE A 118 -10.71 -1.79 -4.66
CA PHE A 118 -9.40 -1.32 -4.19
C PHE A 118 -9.13 0.15 -4.50
N VAL A 119 -8.35 0.78 -3.63
CA VAL A 119 -7.88 2.16 -3.79
C VAL A 119 -6.38 2.21 -3.58
N SER A 120 -5.66 2.71 -4.58
CA SER A 120 -4.20 2.77 -4.59
C SER A 120 -3.72 4.22 -4.55
N PHE A 121 -2.92 4.55 -3.54
CA PHE A 121 -2.25 5.84 -3.41
C PHE A 121 -0.87 5.71 -4.05
N CYS A 122 -0.61 6.45 -5.12
CA CYS A 122 0.54 6.23 -5.98
C CYS A 122 1.35 7.52 -6.19
N ASN A 123 2.67 7.34 -6.31
CA ASN A 123 3.56 8.36 -6.85
C ASN A 123 3.61 8.28 -8.40
N LEU A 124 4.30 9.24 -9.02
CA LEU A 124 4.38 9.35 -10.48
C LEU A 124 5.01 8.11 -11.12
N ASN A 125 6.06 7.58 -10.48
CA ASN A 125 6.85 6.46 -10.99
C ASN A 125 6.14 5.10 -10.84
N GLY A 126 5.15 4.97 -9.96
CA GLY A 126 4.38 3.75 -9.75
C GLY A 126 5.23 2.56 -9.30
N ARG A 127 6.26 2.78 -8.47
CA ARG A 127 7.08 1.70 -7.88
C ARG A 127 6.62 1.31 -6.49
N GLU A 128 5.99 2.23 -5.77
CA GLU A 128 5.44 1.97 -4.45
C GLU A 128 4.04 2.56 -4.32
N ALA A 129 3.21 1.90 -3.52
CA ALA A 129 1.87 2.37 -3.22
C ALA A 129 1.35 1.83 -1.88
N TYR A 130 0.48 2.61 -1.26
CA TYR A 130 -0.46 2.10 -0.27
C TYR A 130 -1.75 1.67 -0.97
N VAL A 131 -2.26 0.50 -0.63
CA VAL A 131 -3.45 -0.08 -1.25
C VAL A 131 -4.45 -0.46 -0.17
N TYR A 132 -5.63 0.15 -0.25
CA TYR A 132 -6.81 -0.19 0.52
C TYR A 132 -7.61 -1.28 -0.19
N SER A 133 -8.09 -2.27 0.55
CA SER A 133 -9.03 -3.30 0.11
C SER A 133 -10.34 -3.19 0.88
N SER A 134 -11.42 -2.88 0.17
CA SER A 134 -12.75 -2.70 0.79
C SER A 134 -13.31 -3.95 1.49
N ASP A 135 -12.91 -5.14 1.05
CA ASP A 135 -13.37 -6.42 1.60
C ASP A 135 -12.27 -7.17 2.38
N GLY A 136 -11.14 -6.51 2.65
CA GLY A 136 -9.99 -7.07 3.34
C GLY A 136 -9.29 -8.20 2.57
N LYS A 137 -9.64 -8.43 1.30
CA LYS A 137 -8.94 -9.41 0.47
C LYS A 137 -7.58 -8.86 0.06
N THR A 138 -6.58 -9.74 0.17
CA THR A 138 -5.23 -9.40 -0.27
C THR A 138 -5.23 -9.12 -1.78
N PRO A 139 -4.82 -7.92 -2.23
CA PRO A 139 -4.80 -7.59 -3.65
C PRO A 139 -3.82 -8.46 -4.45
N LYS A 140 -4.20 -8.83 -5.68
CA LYS A 140 -3.32 -9.53 -6.64
C LYS A 140 -2.65 -8.53 -7.60
N PRO A 141 -1.47 -8.85 -8.17
CA PRO A 141 -0.72 -7.91 -9.03
C PRO A 141 -1.47 -7.31 -10.23
N GLY A 142 -2.51 -7.97 -10.76
CA GLY A 142 -3.37 -7.42 -11.83
C GLY A 142 -4.62 -6.66 -11.34
N GLU A 143 -4.91 -6.72 -10.04
CA GLU A 143 -6.04 -6.03 -9.39
C GLU A 143 -5.62 -4.69 -8.79
N ILE A 144 -4.35 -4.29 -8.92
CA ILE A 144 -3.83 -3.04 -8.36
C ILE A 144 -3.45 -2.15 -9.53
N SER A 145 -4.00 -0.94 -9.53
CA SER A 145 -3.74 0.03 -10.57
C SER A 145 -2.80 1.11 -10.06
N GLY A 146 -1.98 1.67 -10.94
CA GLY A 146 -1.04 2.75 -10.60
C GLY A 146 0.38 2.29 -10.24
N ILE A 147 0.63 0.98 -10.20
CA ILE A 147 1.95 0.36 -10.04
C ILE A 147 2.42 -0.24 -11.37
N ARG A 148 3.72 -0.15 -11.69
CA ARG A 148 4.29 -0.46 -13.02
C ARG A 148 4.95 -1.83 -13.15
N THR A 149 5.08 -2.63 -12.08
CA THR A 149 5.83 -3.89 -12.11
C THR A 149 4.96 -5.10 -11.72
N GLU A 150 5.21 -6.22 -12.38
CA GLU A 150 4.58 -7.51 -12.04
C GLU A 150 5.26 -8.19 -10.84
N ARG A 151 6.52 -7.84 -10.55
CA ARG A 151 7.29 -8.37 -9.42
C ARG A 151 7.17 -7.44 -8.24
N MET A 152 6.15 -7.66 -7.43
CA MET A 152 5.87 -6.85 -6.25
C MET A 152 6.13 -7.61 -4.96
N HIS A 153 6.87 -6.96 -4.07
CA HIS A 153 6.80 -7.29 -2.66
C HIS A 153 5.53 -6.66 -2.09
N LYS A 154 4.80 -7.44 -1.29
CA LYS A 154 3.61 -6.95 -0.60
C LYS A 154 3.64 -7.38 0.85
N PHE A 155 3.22 -6.49 1.73
CA PHE A 155 2.95 -6.84 3.11
C PHE A 155 1.69 -6.13 3.60
N LYS A 156 1.01 -6.77 4.55
CA LYS A 156 -0.13 -6.19 5.23
C LYS A 156 0.36 -5.20 6.28
N ILE A 157 -0.17 -3.98 6.26
CA ILE A 157 0.15 -2.95 7.25
C ILE A 157 -0.75 -3.13 8.47
N VAL A 158 -2.06 -2.91 8.28
CA VAL A 158 -3.11 -2.96 9.29
C VAL A 158 -4.46 -3.15 8.59
N ASP A 159 -5.39 -3.90 9.18
CA ASP A 159 -6.78 -4.05 8.71
C ASP A 159 -6.93 -4.30 7.20
N ASN A 160 -7.37 -3.29 6.46
CA ASN A 160 -7.64 -3.35 5.01
C ASN A 160 -6.47 -2.78 4.16
N TRP A 161 -5.34 -2.47 4.80
CA TRP A 161 -4.22 -1.78 4.18
C TRP A 161 -3.01 -2.67 3.91
N TYR A 162 -2.46 -2.46 2.73
CA TYR A 162 -1.29 -3.16 2.21
C TYR A 162 -0.30 -2.15 1.65
N HIS A 163 0.99 -2.44 1.80
CA HIS A 163 2.04 -1.75 1.07
C HIS A 163 2.51 -2.63 -0.07
N PHE A 164 2.74 -2.02 -1.22
CA PHE A 164 3.30 -2.66 -2.40
C PHE A 164 4.58 -1.92 -2.80
N SER A 165 5.62 -2.68 -3.12
CA SER A 165 6.90 -2.15 -3.57
C SER A 165 7.48 -2.99 -4.71
N SER A 166 8.07 -2.32 -5.70
CA SER A 166 8.77 -3.02 -6.78
C SER A 166 10.00 -3.74 -6.24
N CYS A 167 10.13 -5.03 -6.60
CA CYS A 167 11.34 -5.79 -6.34
C CYS A 167 12.42 -5.45 -7.38
N ASP A 168 12.82 -4.18 -7.50
CA ASP A 168 14.05 -3.86 -8.21
C ASP A 168 15.24 -4.14 -7.28
N ILE A 169 15.90 -5.28 -7.52
CA ILE A 169 17.02 -5.84 -6.73
C ILE A 169 18.17 -4.82 -6.52
N GLY A 170 18.22 -3.73 -7.30
CA GLY A 170 19.22 -2.67 -7.19
C GLY A 170 19.13 -1.79 -5.94
N ARG A 171 18.12 -1.92 -5.08
CA ARG A 171 17.99 -1.13 -3.84
C ARG A 171 18.76 -1.70 -2.65
N TRP A 172 19.10 -2.99 -2.63
CA TRP A 172 19.85 -3.61 -1.54
C TRP A 172 21.37 -3.35 -1.63
N PHE A 173 21.83 -2.65 -2.68
CA PHE A 173 23.25 -2.38 -2.97
C PHE A 173 23.56 -0.89 -3.15
N ARG A 174 22.73 0.02 -2.64
CA ARG A 174 23.02 1.47 -2.62
C ARG A 174 23.03 2.02 -1.21
#